data_AF-A0A8I2YKE2-F1
#
_entry.id   AF-A0A8I2YKE2-F1
#
_cell.length_a   1.000
_cell.length_b   1.000
_cell.length_c   1.000
_cell.angle_alpha   90.00
_cell.angle_beta   90.00
_cell.angle_gamma   90.00
#
_symmetry.space_group_name_H-M   'P 1'
#
loop_
_entity.id
_entity.type
_entity.pdbx_description
1 polymer ?
#
loop_
_entity_poly.entity_id
_entity_poly.type
_entity_poly.pdbx_seq_one_letter_code
_entity_poly.pdbx_strand_id
1 'polypeptide(L)'
;MHMICHSGWTEFAVLKEKALQKITAPPGTTELDFLNTLGLTGMTAYFGLHDVGELKAGETLLVSGAAGAVGSLVCQLGKRAGAKVVALAGSDDKCAWLENELGVDVALNYKRSTFEEEFKNAVRYLDVFFDNVGGEILDLALKRLNQNARIALCGAISAYNSPTPRGLENYQNLISQRAKIQGFIVFDYASQFPKAIADLSAGIADGTIKRKFHIVEGLENAPKALLMLFSGDNTGKLVVQVSNARSSERPKL
;
A
#
# COMPACT_ATOMS: atom_id res chain seq x y z
N MET A 1 -18.84 15.49 -14.78
CA MET A 1 -18.96 14.02 -14.83
C MET A 1 -17.56 13.47 -14.81
N HIS A 2 -17.24 12.61 -13.84
CA HIS A 2 -15.89 12.06 -13.66
C HIS A 2 -15.87 10.58 -14.03
N MET A 3 -14.75 10.13 -14.58
CA MET A 3 -14.55 8.77 -15.09
C MET A 3 -13.19 8.27 -14.63
N ILE A 4 -13.08 6.96 -14.41
CA ILE A 4 -11.80 6.25 -14.32
C ILE A 4 -11.65 5.31 -15.52
N CYS A 5 -10.43 5.21 -16.05
CA CYS A 5 -10.12 4.36 -17.20
C CYS A 5 -8.63 4.00 -17.24
N HIS A 6 -8.30 3.00 -18.07
CA HIS A 6 -6.92 2.65 -18.40
C HIS A 6 -6.55 3.23 -19.77
N SER A 7 -6.10 4.48 -19.79
CA SER A 7 -5.77 5.24 -21.02
C SER A 7 -4.31 5.17 -21.44
N GLY A 8 -3.41 4.72 -20.55
CA GLY A 8 -1.97 4.92 -20.72
C GLY A 8 -1.54 6.37 -20.46
N TRP A 9 -0.26 6.66 -20.72
CA TRP A 9 0.35 7.98 -20.55
C TRP A 9 0.11 8.82 -21.80
N THR A 10 -0.98 9.58 -21.80
CA THR A 10 -1.41 10.43 -22.91
C THR A 10 -2.26 11.59 -22.38
N GLU A 11 -2.28 12.71 -23.09
CA GLU A 11 -3.17 13.84 -22.80
C GLU A 11 -4.62 13.56 -23.23
N PHE A 12 -4.79 12.81 -24.32
CA PHE A 12 -6.09 12.45 -24.88
C PHE A 12 -6.12 10.96 -25.25
N ALA A 13 -7.25 10.31 -25.00
CA ALA A 13 -7.48 8.93 -25.39
C ALA A 13 -8.89 8.77 -25.98
N VAL A 14 -9.00 8.06 -27.10
CA VAL A 14 -10.27 7.64 -27.67
C VAL A 14 -10.53 6.21 -27.19
N LEU A 15 -11.54 6.05 -26.33
CA LEU A 15 -11.88 4.77 -25.71
C LEU A 15 -13.33 4.40 -26.02
N LYS A 16 -13.59 3.08 -26.09
CA LYS A 16 -14.97 2.57 -26.13
C LYS A 16 -15.63 2.82 -24.77
N GLU A 17 -16.94 3.05 -24.76
CA GLU A 17 -17.71 3.30 -23.53
C GLU A 17 -17.47 2.24 -22.44
N LYS A 18 -17.38 0.96 -22.83
CA LYS A 18 -17.10 -0.16 -21.90
C LYS A 18 -15.75 -0.10 -21.18
N ALA A 19 -14.82 0.74 -21.65
CA ALA A 19 -13.51 0.96 -21.02
C ALA A 19 -13.52 2.17 -20.06
N LEU A 20 -14.66 2.84 -19.94
CA LEU A 20 -14.88 3.98 -19.05
C LEU A 20 -15.78 3.51 -17.89
N GLN A 21 -15.33 3.77 -16.67
CA GLN A 21 -16.16 3.59 -15.49
C GLN A 21 -16.53 4.97 -14.94
N LYS A 22 -17.83 5.26 -14.89
CA LYS A 22 -18.35 6.45 -14.24
C LYS A 22 -18.07 6.35 -12.73
N ILE A 23 -17.49 7.39 -12.18
CA ILE A 23 -17.26 7.51 -10.73
C ILE A 23 -18.07 8.67 -10.16
N THR A 24 -18.44 8.52 -8.90
CA THR A 24 -19.07 9.58 -8.11
C THR A 24 -18.39 9.51 -6.75
N ALA A 25 -17.72 10.60 -6.36
CA ALA A 25 -17.01 10.67 -5.10
C ALA A 25 -18.02 10.58 -3.94
N PRO A 26 -17.86 9.61 -3.02
CA PRO A 26 -18.61 9.60 -1.77
C PRO A 26 -18.38 10.90 -0.96
N PRO A 27 -19.30 11.27 -0.05
CA PRO A 27 -19.10 12.41 0.84
C PRO A 27 -17.76 12.35 1.59
N GLY A 28 -17.07 13.49 1.69
CA GLY A 28 -15.75 13.57 2.35
C GLY A 28 -14.56 13.10 1.49
N THR A 29 -14.80 12.63 0.27
CA THR A 29 -13.77 12.12 -0.66
C THR A 29 -13.71 12.97 -1.94
N THR A 30 -12.67 12.77 -2.73
CA THR A 30 -12.50 13.38 -4.05
C THR A 30 -12.27 12.32 -5.13
N GLU A 31 -12.37 12.70 -6.39
CA GLU A 31 -12.09 11.82 -7.53
C GLU A 31 -10.67 11.25 -7.48
N LEU A 32 -9.72 12.00 -6.93
CA LEU A 32 -8.33 11.59 -6.80
C LEU A 32 -8.19 10.35 -5.88
N ASP A 33 -9.11 10.15 -4.94
CA ASP A 33 -9.10 8.99 -4.05
C ASP A 33 -9.31 7.67 -4.80
N PHE A 34 -9.94 7.69 -5.98
CA PHE A 34 -10.06 6.50 -6.84
C PHE A 34 -8.73 6.08 -7.49
N LEU A 35 -7.68 6.91 -7.43
CA LEU A 35 -6.32 6.52 -7.78
C LEU A 35 -5.53 5.99 -6.57
N ASN A 36 -6.10 6.04 -5.37
CA ASN A 36 -5.48 5.68 -4.11
C ASN A 36 -6.39 4.79 -3.23
N THR A 37 -6.98 5.34 -2.17
CA THR A 37 -7.72 4.61 -1.11
C THR A 37 -9.04 4.02 -1.59
N LEU A 38 -9.71 4.62 -2.58
CA LEU A 38 -10.91 4.08 -3.21
C LEU A 38 -10.61 3.33 -4.52
N GLY A 39 -9.33 3.27 -4.90
CA GLY A 39 -8.85 2.57 -6.10
C GLY A 39 -8.25 1.21 -5.79
N LEU A 40 -7.56 0.64 -6.79
CA LEU A 40 -6.93 -0.68 -6.70
C LEU A 40 -5.98 -0.80 -5.49
N THR A 41 -5.18 0.23 -5.19
CA THR A 41 -4.28 0.21 -4.02
C THR A 41 -5.04 0.12 -2.70
N GLY A 42 -6.20 0.76 -2.61
CA GLY A 42 -7.08 0.67 -1.45
C GLY A 42 -7.69 -0.72 -1.30
N MET A 43 -8.21 -1.27 -2.40
CA MET A 43 -8.78 -2.62 -2.43
C MET A 43 -7.72 -3.67 -2.07
N THR A 44 -6.49 -3.51 -2.56
CA THR A 44 -5.36 -4.38 -2.22
C THR A 44 -5.06 -4.38 -0.73
N ALA A 45 -5.00 -3.20 -0.10
CA ALA A 45 -4.78 -3.08 1.34
C ALA A 45 -5.92 -3.74 2.13
N TYR A 46 -7.17 -3.46 1.73
CA TYR A 46 -8.37 -3.96 2.40
C TYR A 46 -8.45 -5.48 2.41
N PHE A 47 -8.50 -6.10 1.23
CA PHE A 47 -8.66 -7.55 1.13
C PHE A 47 -7.40 -8.31 1.52
N GLY A 48 -6.22 -7.77 1.23
CA GLY A 48 -4.97 -8.39 1.67
C GLY A 48 -4.87 -8.47 3.19
N LEU A 49 -5.32 -7.44 3.91
CA LEU A 49 -5.29 -7.46 5.37
C LEU A 49 -6.42 -8.28 5.98
N HIS A 50 -7.65 -8.10 5.49
CA HIS A 50 -8.83 -8.76 6.08
C HIS A 50 -8.95 -10.24 5.72
N ASP A 51 -8.69 -10.62 4.47
CA ASP A 51 -8.98 -11.98 3.98
C ASP A 51 -7.73 -12.87 3.96
N VAL A 52 -6.55 -12.29 3.73
CA VAL A 52 -5.28 -13.05 3.72
C VAL A 52 -4.56 -12.95 5.06
N GLY A 53 -4.45 -11.72 5.59
CA GLY A 53 -3.88 -11.47 6.91
C GLY A 53 -4.78 -11.95 8.06
N GLU A 54 -6.10 -11.86 7.88
CA GLU A 54 -7.10 -12.23 8.89
C GLU A 54 -6.78 -11.59 10.26
N LEU A 55 -6.36 -10.31 10.25
CA LEU A 55 -5.83 -9.61 11.42
C LEU A 55 -6.89 -9.48 12.52
N LYS A 56 -6.46 -9.70 13.77
CA LYS A 56 -7.29 -9.59 14.97
C LYS A 56 -6.78 -8.51 15.91
N ALA A 57 -7.66 -7.99 16.75
CA ALA A 57 -7.28 -7.05 17.79
C ALA A 57 -6.24 -7.66 18.75
N GLY A 58 -5.26 -6.86 19.16
CA GLY A 58 -4.15 -7.27 20.03
C GLY A 58 -3.00 -7.99 19.32
N GLU A 59 -3.16 -8.39 18.05
CA GLU A 59 -2.07 -8.99 17.28
C GLU A 59 -1.02 -7.96 16.85
N THR A 60 0.18 -8.44 16.53
CA THR A 60 1.26 -7.63 15.95
C THR A 60 1.27 -7.75 14.43
N LEU A 61 1.04 -6.61 13.77
CA LEU A 61 1.12 -6.43 12.33
C LEU A 61 2.46 -5.80 11.93
N LEU A 62 3.22 -6.49 11.09
CA LEU A 62 4.37 -5.93 10.37
C LEU A 62 3.93 -5.47 8.97
N VAL A 63 4.42 -4.33 8.51
CA VAL A 63 4.13 -3.81 7.16
C VAL A 63 5.42 -3.38 6.46
N SER A 64 5.77 -3.98 5.32
CA SER A 64 6.88 -3.52 4.48
C SER A 64 6.40 -2.51 3.44
N GLY A 65 7.27 -1.59 3.01
CA GLY A 65 6.87 -0.51 2.09
C GLY A 65 5.77 0.39 2.69
N ALA A 66 5.78 0.56 4.01
CA ALA A 66 4.66 1.12 4.78
C ALA A 66 4.35 2.57 4.41
N ALA A 67 5.34 3.33 3.93
CA ALA A 67 5.12 4.72 3.51
C ALA A 67 4.56 4.87 2.08
N GLY A 68 4.28 3.76 1.38
CA GLY A 68 3.66 3.75 0.05
C GLY A 68 2.13 3.77 0.08
N ALA A 69 1.50 3.74 -1.10
CA ALA A 69 0.04 3.81 -1.24
C ALA A 69 -0.69 2.66 -0.51
N VAL A 70 -0.30 1.40 -0.76
CA VAL A 70 -0.90 0.22 -0.11
C VAL A 70 -0.52 0.17 1.37
N GLY A 71 0.79 0.23 1.66
CA GLY A 71 1.31 0.07 3.02
C GLY A 71 0.74 1.08 4.02
N SER A 72 0.58 2.34 3.62
CA SER A 72 0.08 3.38 4.54
C SER A 72 -1.39 3.18 4.92
N LEU A 73 -2.19 2.61 4.01
CA LEU A 73 -3.56 2.22 4.34
C LEU A 73 -3.60 0.95 5.18
N VAL A 74 -2.75 -0.04 4.89
CA VAL A 74 -2.64 -1.26 5.71
C VAL A 74 -2.30 -0.91 7.16
N CYS A 75 -1.36 0.01 7.39
CA CYS A 75 -1.03 0.50 8.72
C CYS A 75 -2.27 1.07 9.44
N GLN A 76 -3.03 1.93 8.77
CA GLN A 76 -4.23 2.56 9.35
C GLN A 76 -5.34 1.54 9.62
N LEU A 77 -5.56 0.58 8.71
CA LEU A 77 -6.49 -0.52 8.93
C LEU A 77 -6.06 -1.41 10.11
N GLY A 78 -4.76 -1.65 10.26
CA GLY A 78 -4.21 -2.34 11.43
C GLY A 78 -4.49 -1.60 12.74
N LYS A 79 -4.29 -0.27 12.77
CA LYS A 79 -4.62 0.55 13.94
C LYS A 79 -6.12 0.55 14.24
N ARG A 80 -6.98 0.68 13.22
CA ARG A 80 -8.45 0.58 13.36
C ARG A 80 -8.88 -0.79 13.88
N ALA A 81 -8.15 -1.87 13.55
CA ALA A 81 -8.40 -3.21 14.05
C ALA A 81 -7.89 -3.44 15.49
N GLY A 82 -7.23 -2.47 16.12
CA GLY A 82 -6.67 -2.60 17.47
C GLY A 82 -5.38 -3.42 17.53
N ALA A 83 -4.63 -3.51 16.42
CA ALA A 83 -3.33 -4.19 16.38
C ALA A 83 -2.18 -3.26 16.81
N LYS A 84 -1.08 -3.89 17.24
CA LYS A 84 0.23 -3.25 17.31
C LYS A 84 0.84 -3.26 15.92
N VAL A 85 1.11 -2.10 15.34
CA VAL A 85 1.61 -1.94 13.98
C VAL A 85 3.07 -1.51 14.00
N VAL A 86 3.93 -2.36 13.43
CA VAL A 86 5.32 -2.03 13.14
C VAL A 86 5.46 -1.80 11.63
N ALA A 87 5.99 -0.65 11.25
CA ALA A 87 6.03 -0.17 9.87
C ALA A 87 7.49 -0.04 9.39
N LEU A 88 7.78 -0.51 8.18
CA LEU A 88 9.13 -0.40 7.59
C LEU A 88 9.12 0.59 6.42
N ALA A 89 10.01 1.59 6.47
CA ALA A 89 10.15 2.61 5.44
C ALA A 89 11.63 2.94 5.15
N GLY A 90 11.87 3.66 4.05
CA GLY A 90 13.23 3.88 3.52
C GLY A 90 13.87 5.23 3.86
N SER A 91 13.29 5.99 4.80
CA SER A 91 13.84 7.26 5.29
C SER A 91 13.25 7.63 6.65
N ASP A 92 13.95 8.49 7.39
CA ASP A 92 13.52 8.95 8.71
C ASP A 92 12.26 9.83 8.63
N ASP A 93 12.17 10.71 7.63
CA ASP A 93 10.97 11.53 7.38
C ASP A 93 9.72 10.67 7.11
N LYS A 94 9.90 9.51 6.47
CA LYS A 94 8.80 8.57 6.24
C LYS A 94 8.40 7.88 7.53
N CYS A 95 9.37 7.50 8.37
CA CYS A 95 9.10 6.92 9.67
C CYS A 95 8.35 7.91 10.57
N ALA A 96 8.83 9.15 10.64
CA ALA A 96 8.17 10.23 11.38
C ALA A 96 6.74 10.49 10.88
N TRP A 97 6.51 10.46 9.56
CA TRP A 97 5.16 10.58 9.01
C TRP A 97 4.25 9.41 9.44
N LEU A 98 4.75 8.18 9.39
CA LEU A 98 3.98 6.99 9.81
C LEU A 98 3.59 7.06 11.28
N GLU A 99 4.51 7.45 12.16
CA GLU A 99 4.28 7.54 13.61
C GLU A 99 3.38 8.73 13.97
N ASN A 100 3.77 9.94 13.54
CA ASN A 100 3.11 11.17 13.98
C ASN A 100 1.74 11.38 13.31
N GLU A 101 1.60 11.00 12.04
CA GLU A 101 0.35 11.24 11.30
C GLU A 101 -0.54 10.01 11.23
N LEU A 102 0.01 8.82 11.01
CA LEU A 102 -0.80 7.60 10.86
C LEU A 102 -0.94 6.80 12.16
N GLY A 103 -0.20 7.16 13.21
CA GLY A 103 -0.32 6.57 14.54
C GLY A 103 0.16 5.12 14.63
N VAL A 104 1.12 4.70 13.79
CA VAL A 104 1.75 3.39 13.97
C VAL A 104 2.56 3.36 15.27
N ASP A 105 2.72 2.18 15.87
CA ASP A 105 3.37 2.07 17.18
C ASP A 105 4.89 2.21 17.08
N VAL A 106 5.49 1.73 15.98
CA VAL A 106 6.92 1.87 15.68
C VAL A 106 7.11 1.94 14.17
N ALA A 107 7.90 2.90 13.68
CA ALA A 107 8.39 2.92 12.31
C ALA A 107 9.91 2.80 12.24
N LEU A 108 10.42 1.88 11.42
CA LEU A 108 11.84 1.59 11.29
C LEU A 108 12.36 1.95 9.89
N ASN A 109 13.49 2.65 9.86
CA ASN A 109 14.19 2.95 8.62
C ASN A 109 15.11 1.79 8.23
N TYR A 110 14.73 1.01 7.22
CA TYR A 110 15.49 -0.17 6.81
C TYR A 110 16.84 0.14 6.15
N LYS A 111 17.13 1.41 5.83
CA LYS A 111 18.42 1.84 5.26
C LYS A 111 19.47 2.17 6.34
N ARG A 112 19.11 2.19 7.63
CA ARG A 112 20.06 2.45 8.71
C ARG A 112 20.94 1.23 8.95
N SER A 113 22.20 1.45 9.32
CA SER A 113 23.13 0.38 9.71
C SER A 113 22.68 -0.38 10.97
N THR A 114 21.89 0.26 11.83
CA THR A 114 21.31 -0.30 13.07
C THR A 114 20.01 -1.07 12.83
N PHE A 115 19.50 -1.11 11.61
CA PHE A 115 18.15 -1.62 11.31
C PHE A 115 17.90 -3.04 11.83
N GLU A 116 18.85 -3.96 11.67
CA GLU A 116 18.65 -5.34 12.14
C GLU A 116 18.42 -5.44 13.64
N GLU A 117 19.15 -4.65 14.44
CA GLU A 117 18.99 -4.64 15.89
C GLU A 117 17.67 -3.98 16.29
N GLU A 118 17.35 -2.83 15.69
CA GLU A 118 16.08 -2.14 15.86
C GLU A 118 14.89 -3.04 15.51
N PHE A 119 14.98 -3.79 14.40
CA PHE A 119 13.96 -4.74 13.96
C PHE A 119 13.76 -5.85 14.98
N LYS A 120 14.84 -6.46 15.49
CA LYS A 120 14.76 -7.54 16.49
C LYS A 120 14.12 -7.05 17.80
N ASN A 121 14.36 -5.80 18.17
CA ASN A 121 13.82 -5.20 19.39
C ASN A 121 12.34 -4.81 19.23
N ALA A 122 11.97 -4.18 18.12
CA ALA A 122 10.60 -3.75 17.85
C ALA A 122 9.67 -4.93 17.51
N VAL A 123 10.16 -5.84 16.68
CA VAL A 123 9.47 -7.04 16.19
C VAL A 123 9.99 -8.26 16.94
N ARG A 124 9.62 -8.36 18.23
CA ARG A 124 9.95 -9.56 19.04
C ARG A 124 9.39 -10.81 18.37
N TYR A 125 8.08 -10.81 18.12
CA TYR A 125 7.38 -11.74 17.26
C TYR A 125 6.19 -11.04 16.59
N LEU A 126 5.71 -11.57 15.45
CA LEU A 126 4.60 -11.02 14.67
C LEU A 126 3.55 -12.09 14.35
N ASP A 127 2.29 -11.66 14.23
CA ASP A 127 1.16 -12.53 13.89
C ASP A 127 0.75 -12.35 12.42
N VAL A 128 0.84 -11.13 11.91
CA VAL A 128 0.54 -10.82 10.50
C VAL A 128 1.68 -10.03 9.90
N PHE A 129 2.13 -10.42 8.71
CA PHE A 129 3.04 -9.63 7.89
C PHE A 129 2.37 -9.30 6.55
N PHE A 130 2.15 -8.02 6.29
CA PHE A 130 1.72 -7.55 4.98
C PHE A 130 2.97 -7.15 4.18
N ASP A 131 3.32 -7.98 3.19
CA ASP A 131 4.57 -7.83 2.46
C ASP A 131 4.36 -7.24 1.06
N ASN A 132 4.92 -6.05 0.85
CA ASN A 132 4.99 -5.36 -0.43
C ASN A 132 6.37 -5.47 -1.09
N VAL A 133 7.37 -5.99 -0.37
CA VAL A 133 8.80 -5.83 -0.70
C VAL A 133 9.47 -7.14 -1.04
N GLY A 134 9.25 -8.19 -0.25
CA GLY A 134 9.97 -9.46 -0.40
C GLY A 134 11.43 -9.38 0.04
N GLY A 135 12.26 -10.26 -0.53
CA GLY A 135 13.70 -10.27 -0.34
C GLY A 135 14.14 -10.44 1.12
N GLU A 136 15.18 -9.69 1.50
CA GLU A 136 15.80 -9.81 2.83
C GLU A 136 14.86 -9.44 3.97
N ILE A 137 13.93 -8.50 3.74
CA ILE A 137 12.93 -8.11 4.73
C ILE A 137 11.98 -9.27 5.03
N LEU A 138 11.50 -9.96 3.99
CA LEU A 138 10.66 -11.15 4.16
C LEU A 138 11.44 -12.26 4.88
N ASP A 139 12.67 -12.52 4.45
CA ASP A 139 13.51 -13.56 5.04
C ASP A 139 13.86 -13.28 6.52
N LEU A 140 14.07 -12.00 6.88
CA LEU A 140 14.25 -11.55 8.25
C LEU A 140 12.96 -11.72 9.08
N ALA A 141 11.80 -11.38 8.52
CA ALA A 141 10.50 -11.52 9.18
C ALA A 141 10.17 -13.00 9.48
N LEU A 142 10.58 -13.94 8.63
CA LEU A 142 10.40 -15.39 8.87
C LEU A 142 11.04 -15.87 10.19
N LYS A 143 12.09 -15.18 10.68
CA LYS A 143 12.75 -15.49 11.95
C LYS A 143 11.99 -14.98 13.18
N ARG A 144 10.86 -14.27 12.99
CA ARG A 144 10.10 -13.58 14.04
C ARG A 144 8.61 -13.92 14.01
N LEU A 145 8.23 -15.05 13.44
CA LEU A 145 6.83 -15.46 13.38
C LEU A 145 6.36 -16.00 14.75
N ASN A 146 5.18 -15.56 15.18
CA ASN A 146 4.39 -16.31 16.17
C ASN A 146 3.82 -17.58 15.54
N GLN A 147 3.37 -18.49 16.40
CA GLN A 147 2.62 -19.66 15.95
C GLN A 147 1.35 -19.23 15.19
N ASN A 148 1.08 -19.88 14.05
CA ASN A 148 -0.02 -19.61 13.14
C ASN A 148 0.05 -18.21 12.49
N ALA A 149 1.23 -17.60 12.40
CA ALA A 149 1.38 -16.32 11.72
C ALA A 149 0.93 -16.39 10.23
N ARG A 150 0.46 -15.26 9.69
CA ARG A 150 -0.03 -15.14 8.31
C ARG A 150 0.75 -14.06 7.57
N ILE A 151 1.24 -14.42 6.40
CA ILE A 151 1.98 -13.50 5.52
C ILE A 151 1.15 -13.29 4.26
N ALA A 152 0.67 -12.07 4.07
CA ALA A 152 -0.03 -11.63 2.88
C ALA A 152 1.00 -11.08 1.87
N LEU A 153 1.31 -11.85 0.84
CA LEU A 153 2.22 -11.43 -0.22
C LEU A 153 1.47 -10.56 -1.25
N CYS A 154 1.64 -9.25 -1.12
CA CYS A 154 1.05 -8.26 -2.02
C CYS A 154 1.97 -7.95 -3.21
N GLY A 155 3.28 -7.96 -3.00
CA GLY A 155 4.26 -7.61 -4.03
C GLY A 155 5.69 -7.92 -3.60
N ALA A 156 6.63 -7.80 -4.54
CA ALA A 156 8.03 -8.10 -4.31
C ALA A 156 8.93 -7.02 -4.94
N ILE A 157 8.69 -5.74 -4.60
CA ILE A 157 9.33 -4.62 -5.31
C ILE A 157 10.87 -4.64 -5.24
N SER A 158 11.47 -5.27 -4.22
CA SER A 158 12.93 -5.40 -4.15
C SER A 158 13.51 -6.33 -5.22
N ALA A 159 12.68 -7.20 -5.81
CA ALA A 159 13.11 -8.19 -6.80
C ALA A 159 12.78 -7.80 -8.25
N TYR A 160 11.91 -6.81 -8.50
CA TYR A 160 11.41 -6.50 -9.85
C TYR A 160 12.50 -6.16 -10.88
N ASN A 161 13.58 -5.52 -10.43
CA ASN A 161 14.70 -5.15 -11.31
C ASN A 161 15.91 -6.11 -11.19
N SER A 162 15.77 -7.23 -10.46
CA SER A 162 16.84 -8.21 -10.32
C SER A 162 16.67 -9.34 -11.34
N PRO A 163 17.71 -9.64 -12.16
CA PRO A 163 17.67 -10.80 -13.05
C PRO A 163 17.74 -12.13 -12.29
N THR A 164 18.21 -12.11 -11.04
CA THR A 164 18.35 -13.30 -10.18
C THR A 164 17.80 -12.98 -8.78
N PRO A 165 16.48 -13.11 -8.58
CA PRO A 165 15.86 -12.89 -7.28
C PRO A 165 16.43 -13.85 -6.24
N ARG A 166 16.72 -13.36 -5.03
CA ARG A 166 17.15 -14.18 -3.90
C ARG A 166 15.99 -15.04 -3.41
N GLY A 167 16.25 -16.32 -3.14
CA GLY A 167 15.29 -17.23 -2.51
C GLY A 167 15.13 -17.01 -1.00
N LEU A 168 14.12 -17.63 -0.40
CA LEU A 168 13.90 -17.59 1.06
C LEU A 168 14.76 -18.65 1.75
N GLU A 169 15.70 -18.21 2.59
CA GLU A 169 16.60 -19.08 3.36
C GLU A 169 15.96 -19.58 4.65
N ASN A 170 14.96 -18.85 5.16
CA ASN A 170 14.36 -19.08 6.46
C ASN A 170 12.94 -19.70 6.40
N TYR A 171 12.58 -20.31 5.26
CA TYR A 171 11.25 -20.88 5.02
C TYR A 171 10.89 -22.00 6.01
N GLN A 172 11.87 -22.72 6.57
CA GLN A 172 11.68 -23.76 7.59
C GLN A 172 10.95 -23.24 8.84
N ASN A 173 11.04 -21.93 9.13
CA ASN A 173 10.28 -21.33 10.25
C ASN A 173 8.77 -21.38 10.02
N LEU A 174 8.31 -21.45 8.76
CA LEU A 174 6.89 -21.67 8.44
C LEU A 174 6.41 -23.02 9.00
N ILE A 175 7.26 -24.06 8.93
CA ILE A 175 6.95 -25.39 9.46
C ILE A 175 6.84 -25.33 10.99
N SER A 176 7.89 -24.83 11.65
CA SER A 176 7.95 -24.76 13.11
C SER A 176 6.81 -23.93 13.70
N GLN A 177 6.44 -22.84 13.04
CA GLN A 177 5.38 -21.95 13.50
C GLN A 177 4.01 -22.29 12.92
N ARG A 178 3.89 -23.27 12.02
CA ARG A 178 2.62 -23.59 11.32
C ARG A 178 2.03 -22.33 10.67
N ALA A 179 2.92 -21.48 10.14
CA ALA A 179 2.56 -20.21 9.55
C ALA A 179 2.14 -20.41 8.08
N LYS A 180 1.31 -19.47 7.59
CA LYS A 180 0.82 -19.43 6.21
C LYS A 180 1.49 -18.29 5.46
N ILE A 181 1.96 -18.55 4.25
CA ILE A 181 2.36 -17.53 3.27
C ILE A 181 1.44 -17.64 2.06
N GLN A 182 0.78 -16.54 1.69
CA GLN A 182 -0.24 -16.57 0.66
C GLN A 182 -0.17 -15.30 -0.20
N GLY A 183 0.00 -15.50 -1.50
CA GLY A 183 -0.19 -14.44 -2.49
C GLY A 183 -1.67 -14.21 -2.78
N PHE A 184 -1.99 -13.00 -3.24
CA PHE A 184 -3.34 -12.65 -3.67
C PHE A 184 -3.30 -11.62 -4.79
N ILE A 185 -4.35 -11.61 -5.62
CA ILE A 185 -4.53 -10.64 -6.68
C ILE A 185 -5.85 -9.91 -6.45
N VAL A 186 -5.80 -8.58 -6.40
CA VAL A 186 -6.94 -7.75 -6.02
C VAL A 186 -8.15 -7.91 -6.96
N PHE A 187 -7.92 -8.28 -8.22
CA PHE A 187 -8.98 -8.47 -9.22
C PHE A 187 -9.92 -9.63 -8.88
N ASP A 188 -9.47 -10.61 -8.09
CA ASP A 188 -10.30 -11.73 -7.63
C ASP A 188 -11.41 -11.24 -6.67
N TYR A 189 -11.26 -10.05 -6.10
CA TYR A 189 -12.18 -9.42 -5.16
C TYR A 189 -13.10 -8.38 -5.83
N ALA A 190 -13.10 -8.25 -7.17
CA ALA A 190 -13.81 -7.18 -7.88
C ALA A 190 -15.30 -7.08 -7.53
N SER A 191 -15.98 -8.21 -7.32
CA SER A 191 -17.40 -8.25 -6.91
C SER A 191 -17.64 -7.67 -5.51
N GLN A 192 -16.61 -7.61 -4.67
CA GLN A 192 -16.66 -7.13 -3.29
C GLN A 192 -16.18 -5.68 -3.13
N PHE A 193 -15.64 -5.06 -4.19
CA PHE A 193 -15.16 -3.66 -4.14
C PHE A 193 -16.17 -2.65 -3.57
N PRO A 194 -17.49 -2.72 -3.90
CA PRO A 194 -18.46 -1.79 -3.32
C PRO A 194 -18.48 -1.77 -1.79
N LYS A 195 -18.29 -2.93 -1.14
CA LYS A 195 -18.21 -3.04 0.33
C LYS A 195 -16.98 -2.32 0.87
N ALA A 196 -15.81 -2.59 0.28
CA ALA A 196 -14.56 -1.97 0.69
C ALA A 196 -14.56 -0.46 0.45
N ILE A 197 -15.10 0.00 -0.68
CA ILE A 197 -15.26 1.44 -0.97
C ILE A 197 -16.16 2.11 0.08
N ALA A 198 -17.27 1.48 0.49
CA ALA A 198 -18.14 2.04 1.50
C ALA A 198 -17.42 2.23 2.85
N ASP A 199 -16.75 1.20 3.36
CA ASP A 199 -15.99 1.26 4.62
C ASP A 199 -14.85 2.29 4.56
N LEU A 200 -14.03 2.24 3.51
CA LEU A 200 -12.91 3.16 3.34
C LEU A 200 -13.39 4.61 3.18
N SER A 201 -14.50 4.85 2.45
CA SER A 201 -15.06 6.19 2.32
C SER A 201 -15.58 6.75 3.65
N ALA A 202 -16.19 5.90 4.50
CA ALA A 202 -16.63 6.29 5.83
C ALA A 202 -15.43 6.69 6.71
N GLY A 203 -14.37 5.89 6.70
CA GLY A 203 -13.15 6.21 7.45
C GLY A 203 -12.43 7.46 6.93
N ILE A 204 -12.56 7.79 5.64
CA ILE A 204 -12.06 9.06 5.12
C ILE A 204 -12.92 10.23 5.62
N ALA A 205 -14.24 10.08 5.61
CA ALA A 205 -15.18 11.12 6.02
C ALA A 205 -15.10 11.46 7.51
N ASP A 206 -14.86 10.46 8.37
CA ASP A 206 -14.70 10.66 9.82
C ASP A 206 -13.26 11.00 10.25
N GLY A 207 -12.31 10.97 9.32
CA GLY A 207 -10.91 11.32 9.55
C GLY A 207 -10.04 10.20 10.12
N THR A 208 -10.58 8.99 10.33
CA THR A 208 -9.80 7.82 10.78
C THR A 208 -8.89 7.24 9.69
N ILE A 209 -9.14 7.57 8.42
CA ILE A 209 -8.25 7.30 7.28
C ILE A 209 -7.76 8.62 6.68
N LYS A 210 -6.46 8.85 6.80
CA LYS A 210 -5.71 9.91 6.13
C LYS A 210 -5.16 9.43 4.79
N ARG A 211 -5.09 10.35 3.82
CA ARG A 211 -4.51 10.11 2.49
C ARG A 211 -3.32 11.05 2.28
N LYS A 212 -2.31 10.56 1.58
CA LYS A 212 -1.18 11.36 1.12
C LYS A 212 -0.88 11.06 -0.33
N PHE A 213 -0.78 12.11 -1.12
CA PHE A 213 -0.45 12.06 -2.54
C PHE A 213 0.88 12.76 -2.76
N HIS A 214 1.75 12.14 -3.55
CA HIS A 214 2.92 12.77 -4.11
C HIS A 214 2.57 13.10 -5.56
N ILE A 215 2.28 14.37 -5.84
CA ILE A 215 1.83 14.82 -7.15
C ILE A 215 3.03 15.35 -7.93
N VAL A 216 3.24 14.80 -9.13
CA VAL A 216 4.20 15.30 -10.11
C VAL A 216 3.41 15.94 -11.24
N GLU A 217 3.65 17.22 -11.52
CA GLU A 217 2.96 17.95 -12.58
C GLU A 217 3.59 17.67 -13.95
N GLY A 218 2.76 17.58 -14.98
CA GLY A 218 3.19 17.44 -16.38
C GLY A 218 3.42 15.99 -16.80
N LEU A 219 2.84 15.61 -17.95
CA LEU A 219 3.00 14.28 -18.53
C LEU A 219 4.45 14.00 -18.93
N GLU A 220 5.18 15.03 -19.35
CA GLU A 220 6.60 14.99 -19.68
C GLU A 220 7.47 14.52 -18.50
N ASN A 221 7.00 14.70 -17.26
CA ASN A 221 7.68 14.25 -16.06
C ASN A 221 7.31 12.82 -15.66
N ALA A 222 6.39 12.15 -16.34
CA ALA A 222 5.97 10.79 -16.02
C ALA A 222 7.13 9.77 -16.00
N PRO A 223 8.10 9.78 -16.95
CA PRO A 223 9.25 8.89 -16.88
C PRO A 223 10.09 9.10 -15.62
N LYS A 224 10.33 10.36 -15.23
CA LYS A 224 11.05 10.71 -14.01
C LYS A 224 10.27 10.27 -12.77
N ALA A 225 8.96 10.51 -12.74
CA ALA A 225 8.08 10.09 -11.67
C ALA A 225 8.12 8.55 -11.48
N LEU A 226 8.05 7.78 -12.57
CA LEU A 226 8.12 6.32 -12.50
C LEU A 226 9.40 5.82 -11.82
N LEU A 227 10.54 6.44 -12.07
CA LEU A 227 11.80 6.09 -11.39
C LEU A 227 11.75 6.31 -9.87
N MET A 228 10.96 7.28 -9.40
CA MET A 228 10.79 7.57 -7.97
C MET A 228 10.20 6.38 -7.19
N LEU A 229 9.41 5.53 -7.84
CA LEU A 229 8.87 4.32 -7.23
C LEU A 229 9.97 3.33 -6.83
N PHE A 230 11.08 3.30 -7.59
CA PHE A 230 12.18 2.36 -7.37
C PHE A 230 13.30 2.95 -6.52
N SER A 231 13.54 4.26 -6.58
CA SER A 231 14.45 4.94 -5.64
C SER A 231 13.84 5.11 -4.24
N GLY A 232 12.51 5.05 -4.16
CA GLY A 232 11.76 5.29 -2.95
C GLY A 232 11.75 6.77 -2.56
N ASP A 233 11.73 7.68 -3.54
CA ASP A 233 11.68 9.13 -3.29
C ASP A 233 10.25 9.63 -3.05
N ASN A 234 9.23 8.87 -3.46
CA ASN A 234 7.84 9.24 -3.20
C ASN A 234 7.40 8.86 -1.78
N THR A 235 6.50 9.66 -1.19
CA THR A 235 5.81 9.36 0.07
C THR A 235 4.31 9.41 -0.18
N GLY A 236 3.59 8.34 0.17
CA GLY A 236 2.20 8.16 -0.21
C GLY A 236 2.03 7.77 -1.69
N LYS A 237 0.83 7.99 -2.23
CA LYS A 237 0.48 7.63 -3.61
C LYS A 237 1.13 8.59 -4.60
N LEU A 238 2.03 8.09 -5.44
CA LEU A 238 2.56 8.83 -6.57
C LEU A 238 1.49 8.98 -7.66
N VAL A 239 1.24 10.21 -8.11
CA VAL A 239 0.31 10.55 -9.18
C VAL A 239 0.96 11.56 -10.11
N VAL A 240 0.78 11.38 -11.42
CA VAL A 240 1.15 12.39 -12.42
C VAL A 240 -0.09 13.18 -12.80
N GLN A 241 -0.05 14.50 -12.60
CA GLN A 241 -1.11 15.39 -13.02
C GLN A 241 -0.87 15.82 -14.46
N VAL A 242 -1.65 15.23 -15.38
CA VAL A 242 -1.52 15.48 -16.83
C VAL A 242 -2.14 16.81 -17.24
N SER A 243 -3.20 17.23 -16.57
CA SER A 243 -3.84 18.52 -16.83
C SER A 243 -4.48 19.08 -15.57
N ASN A 244 -4.68 20.39 -15.54
CA ASN A 244 -5.54 21.02 -14.55
C ASN A 244 -6.99 20.59 -14.78
N ALA A 245 -7.75 20.41 -13.71
CA ALA A 245 -9.20 20.23 -13.82
C ALA A 245 -9.75 21.41 -14.65
N ARG A 246 -10.41 21.12 -15.77
CA ARG A 246 -10.95 22.14 -16.67
C ARG A 246 -11.75 23.16 -15.86
N SER A 247 -11.38 24.44 -15.94
CA SER A 247 -12.39 25.50 -15.85
C SER A 247 -13.42 25.21 -16.95
N SER A 248 -14.68 25.55 -16.71
CA SER A 248 -15.87 25.14 -17.48
C SER A 248 -15.89 25.39 -18.99
N GLU A 249 -14.81 25.84 -19.61
CA GLU A 249 -14.68 26.06 -21.05
C GLU A 249 -14.29 24.76 -21.77
N ARG A 250 -15.25 24.20 -22.50
CA ARG A 250 -15.01 23.06 -23.39
C ARG A 250 -14.15 23.54 -24.56
N PRO A 251 -13.06 22.84 -24.94
CA PRO A 251 -12.44 23.04 -26.24
C PRO A 251 -13.47 22.74 -27.32
N LYS A 252 -13.62 23.66 -28.27
CA LYS A 252 -14.36 23.40 -29.50
C LYS A 252 -13.55 22.37 -30.30
N LEU A 253 -14.06 21.15 -30.37
CA LEU A 253 -13.67 20.17 -31.39
C LEU A 253 -14.36 20.52 -32.70
#